data_AF-A0A7R8WS28-F1
#
_entry.id   AF-A0A7R8WS28-F1
#
_cell.length_a   1.000
_cell.length_b   1.000
_cell.length_c   1.000
_cell.angle_alpha   90.00
_cell.angle_beta   90.00
_cell.angle_gamma   90.00
#
_symmetry.space_group_name_H-M   'P 1'
#
loop_
_entity.id
_entity.type
_entity.pdbx_description
1 polymer ?
#
loop_
_entity_poly.entity_id
_entity_poly.type
_entity_poly.pdbx_seq_one_letter_code
_entity_poly.pdbx_strand_id
1 'polypeptide(L)'
;FGGVPWGELFQPVIKLLKEGVPVSKPLGKVLADKEEDIRNSTTGLRPIFFSEEQDRVLRQGENYTNPQLVETFKTIADLGSEEFYTGNLSQLWLADIRAQGSIINETVRNGNGNRKVTAPEFNGD
;
A
#
# COMPACT_ATOMS: atom_id res chain seq x y z
N PHE A 1 9.36 -15.72 -21.48
CA PHE A 1 8.56 -15.53 -20.24
C PHE A 1 9.45 -15.77 -19.03
N GLY A 2 9.12 -15.19 -17.87
CA GLY A 2 9.91 -15.36 -16.63
C GLY A 2 9.87 -16.79 -16.10
N GLY A 3 10.96 -17.23 -15.44
CA GLY A 3 11.15 -18.62 -14.99
C GLY A 3 10.92 -18.87 -13.50
N VAL A 4 10.49 -17.86 -12.75
CA VAL A 4 10.22 -17.96 -11.30
C VAL A 4 8.70 -18.06 -11.08
N PRO A 5 8.21 -19.00 -10.26
CA PRO A 5 6.79 -19.08 -9.90
C PRO A 5 6.27 -17.77 -9.31
N TRP A 6 5.05 -17.38 -9.67
CA TRP A 6 4.45 -16.10 -9.31
C TRP A 6 4.54 -15.77 -7.82
N GLY A 7 4.06 -16.68 -6.95
CA GLY A 7 4.05 -16.46 -5.51
C GLY A 7 5.45 -16.36 -4.88
N GLU A 8 6.47 -16.94 -5.51
CA GLU A 8 7.86 -16.86 -5.04
C GLU A 8 8.46 -15.47 -5.22
N LEU A 9 7.97 -14.69 -6.19
CA LEU A 9 8.42 -13.31 -6.43
C LEU A 9 8.17 -12.39 -5.23
N PHE A 10 7.16 -12.70 -4.39
CA PHE A 10 6.77 -11.87 -3.26
C PHE A 10 7.45 -12.26 -1.95
N GLN A 11 7.99 -13.48 -1.85
CA GLN A 11 8.60 -13.97 -0.61
C GLN A 11 9.71 -13.07 -0.07
N PRO A 12 10.63 -12.51 -0.91
CA PRO A 12 11.67 -11.62 -0.41
C PRO A 12 11.10 -10.35 0.24
N VAL A 13 10.12 -9.70 -0.39
CA VAL A 13 9.55 -8.45 0.15
C VAL A 13 8.66 -8.70 1.37
N ILE A 14 7.91 -9.81 1.39
CA ILE A 14 7.13 -10.24 2.57
C ILE A 14 8.07 -10.43 3.77
N LYS A 15 9.20 -11.11 3.58
CA LYS A 15 10.19 -11.31 4.65
C LYS A 15 10.70 -9.98 5.20
N LEU A 16 11.12 -9.08 4.31
CA LEU A 16 11.63 -7.75 4.68
C LEU A 16 10.61 -6.95 5.50
N LEU A 17 9.34 -6.91 5.08
CA LEU A 17 8.31 -6.14 5.77
C LEU A 17 7.90 -6.75 7.13
N LYS A 18 8.17 -8.03 7.36
CA LYS A 18 7.96 -8.71 8.65
C LYS A 18 9.15 -8.53 9.60
N GLU A 19 10.37 -8.66 9.09
CA GLU A 19 11.59 -8.62 9.90
C GLU A 19 12.06 -7.19 10.19
N GLY A 20 11.71 -6.25 9.33
CA GLY A 20 12.07 -4.85 9.44
C GLY A 20 12.90 -4.39 8.24
N VAL A 21 12.59 -3.20 7.75
CA VAL A 21 13.32 -2.54 6.67
C VAL A 21 14.01 -1.30 7.25
N PRO A 22 15.32 -1.14 7.07
CA PRO A 22 16.01 0.05 7.54
C PRO A 22 15.56 1.27 6.74
N VAL A 23 15.21 2.34 7.44
CA VAL A 23 14.90 3.63 6.83
C VAL A 23 16.13 4.13 6.08
N SER A 24 15.97 4.33 4.78
CA SER A 24 17.03 4.88 3.93
C SER A 24 17.26 6.37 4.23
N LYS A 25 18.43 6.89 3.85
CA LYS A 25 18.74 8.32 4.03
C LYS A 25 17.69 9.25 3.38
N PRO A 26 17.25 9.05 2.12
CA PRO A 26 16.21 9.88 1.52
C PRO A 26 14.87 9.76 2.23
N LEU A 27 14.46 8.54 2.62
CA LEU A 27 13.20 8.33 3.34
C LEU A 27 13.23 9.04 4.69
N GLY A 28 14.30 8.90 5.47
CA GLY A 28 14.43 9.55 6.77
C GLY A 28 14.33 11.08 6.69
N LYS A 29 14.85 11.68 5.60
CA LYS A 29 14.66 13.12 5.36
C LYS A 29 13.19 13.47 5.15
N VAL A 30 12.49 12.73 4.29
CA VAL A 30 11.06 12.96 4.02
C VAL A 30 10.21 12.76 5.28
N LEU A 31 10.52 11.74 6.08
CA LEU A 31 9.82 11.49 7.34
C LEU A 31 9.96 12.69 8.30
N ALA A 32 11.18 13.22 8.46
CA ALA A 32 11.41 14.41 9.29
C ALA A 32 10.67 15.64 8.75
N ASP A 33 10.71 15.88 7.44
CA ASP A 33 10.01 17.00 6.80
C ASP A 33 8.47 16.89 6.92
N LYS A 34 7.95 15.68 7.19
CA LYS A 34 6.52 15.33 7.26
C LYS A 34 6.05 14.86 8.63
N GLU A 35 6.82 15.11 9.68
CA GLU A 35 6.55 14.56 11.01
C GLU A 35 5.14 14.89 11.51
N GLU A 36 4.70 16.13 11.39
CA GLU A 36 3.38 16.54 11.88
C GLU A 36 2.23 15.89 11.09
N ASP A 37 2.36 15.81 9.77
CA ASP A 37 1.39 15.11 8.91
C ASP A 37 1.30 13.62 9.29
N ILE A 38 2.46 12.99 9.52
CA ILE A 38 2.55 11.57 9.91
C ILE A 38 1.98 11.36 11.31
N ARG A 39 2.31 12.23 12.27
CA ARG A 39 1.80 12.20 13.65
C ARG A 39 0.27 12.24 13.68
N ASN A 40 -0.35 13.01 12.79
CA ASN A 40 -1.81 13.12 12.69
C ASN A 40 -2.45 11.98 11.85
N SER A 41 -1.66 11.20 11.12
CA SER A 41 -2.13 10.07 10.28
C SER A 41 -2.31 8.77 11.10
N THR A 42 -3.23 8.80 12.07
CA THR A 42 -3.43 7.73 13.08
C THR A 42 -3.69 6.34 12.50
N THR A 43 -4.41 6.24 11.38
CA THR A 43 -4.71 4.97 10.69
C THR A 43 -3.82 4.71 9.46
N GLY A 44 -2.99 5.68 9.08
CA GLY A 44 -2.19 5.63 7.85
C GLY A 44 -0.71 5.44 8.14
N LEU A 45 0.05 6.53 8.12
CA LEU A 45 1.51 6.48 8.18
C LEU A 45 2.06 6.37 9.61
N ARG A 46 1.31 6.86 10.63
CA ARG A 46 1.78 6.84 12.03
C ARG A 46 2.16 5.43 12.49
N PRO A 47 1.33 4.39 12.31
CA PRO A 47 1.66 3.04 12.78
C PRO A 47 2.89 2.42 12.11
N ILE A 48 3.35 2.97 10.99
CA ILE A 48 4.47 2.44 10.20
C ILE A 48 5.75 3.21 10.50
N PHE A 49 5.68 4.54 10.57
CA PHE A 49 6.85 5.41 10.56
C PHE A 49 7.02 6.28 11.81
N PHE A 50 6.15 6.15 12.81
CA PHE A 50 6.23 6.89 14.06
C PHE A 50 6.61 5.98 15.24
N SER A 51 7.57 6.42 16.04
CA SER A 51 7.96 5.75 17.28
C SER A 51 7.20 6.38 18.45
N GLU A 52 6.24 5.64 19.01
CA GLU A 52 5.49 6.08 20.20
C GLU A 52 6.39 6.20 21.44
N GLU A 53 7.45 5.39 21.54
CA GLU A 53 8.41 5.44 22.64
C GLU A 53 9.23 6.74 22.62
N GLN A 54 9.66 7.15 21.44
CA GLN A 54 10.55 8.31 21.25
C GLN A 54 9.78 9.59 20.88
N ASP A 55 8.46 9.48 20.75
CA ASP A 55 7.54 10.54 20.33
C ASP A 55 8.00 11.31 19.07
N ARG A 56 8.50 10.58 18.07
CA ARG A 56 8.97 11.14 16.80
C ARG A 56 8.91 10.12 15.66
N VAL A 57 9.04 10.60 14.42
CA VAL A 57 9.23 9.71 13.26
C VAL A 57 10.56 8.95 13.31
N LEU A 58 10.59 7.80 12.63
CA LEU A 58 11.79 6.99 12.45
C LEU A 58 12.87 7.74 11.63
N ARG A 59 14.13 7.49 11.99
CA ARG A 59 15.33 8.06 11.38
C ARG A 59 16.08 7.02 10.56
N GLN A 60 17.01 7.49 9.74
CA GLN A 60 17.89 6.63 8.94
C GLN A 60 18.50 5.50 9.78
N GLY A 61 18.38 4.28 9.29
CA GLY A 61 18.91 3.07 9.92
C GLY A 61 18.00 2.43 10.97
N GLU A 62 16.98 3.14 11.47
CA GLU A 62 15.92 2.54 12.28
C GLU A 62 15.02 1.67 11.38
N ASN A 63 14.46 0.59 11.92
CA ASN A 63 13.66 -0.36 11.15
C ASN A 63 12.16 -0.04 11.26
N TYR A 64 11.46 -0.13 10.14
CA TYR A 64 9.99 -0.16 10.11
C TYR A 64 9.49 -1.53 9.64
N THR A 65 8.30 -1.93 10.10
CA THR A 65 7.56 -3.09 9.59
C THR A 65 6.25 -2.63 9.00
N ASN A 66 5.63 -3.44 8.13
CA ASN A 66 4.30 -3.12 7.60
C ASN A 66 3.43 -4.39 7.48
N PRO A 67 2.80 -4.83 8.59
CA PRO A 67 1.99 -6.05 8.60
C PRO A 67 0.79 -6.01 7.64
N GLN A 68 0.16 -4.86 7.44
CA GLN A 68 -0.97 -4.74 6.50
C GLN A 68 -0.53 -4.98 5.06
N LEU A 69 0.61 -4.40 4.66
CA LEU A 69 1.16 -4.63 3.32
C LEU A 69 1.63 -6.09 3.12
N VAL A 70 2.07 -6.76 4.18
CA VAL A 70 2.36 -8.20 4.15
C VAL A 70 1.13 -9.01 3.78
N GLU A 71 -0.04 -8.75 4.39
CA GLU A 71 -1.28 -9.46 4.06
C GLU A 71 -1.76 -9.17 2.63
N THR A 72 -1.60 -7.92 2.17
CA THR A 72 -1.83 -7.56 0.77
C THR A 72 -0.97 -8.38 -0.19
N PHE A 73 0.35 -8.46 0.06
CA PHE A 73 1.26 -9.22 -0.81
C PHE A 73 1.04 -10.72 -0.75
N LYS A 74 0.67 -11.29 0.41
CA LYS A 74 0.26 -12.70 0.50
C LYS A 74 -0.98 -12.97 -0.35
N THR A 75 -2.00 -12.13 -0.23
CA THR A 75 -3.24 -12.25 -1.02
C THR A 75 -2.92 -12.26 -2.52
N ILE A 76 -2.07 -11.34 -2.99
CA ILE A 76 -1.65 -11.28 -4.39
C ILE A 76 -0.79 -12.48 -4.79
N ALA A 77 0.09 -12.96 -3.92
CA ALA A 77 0.95 -14.12 -4.17
C ALA A 77 0.13 -15.42 -4.33
N ASP A 78 -0.91 -15.58 -3.50
CA ASP A 78 -1.73 -16.79 -3.43
C ASP A 78 -2.85 -16.80 -4.48
N LEU A 79 -3.48 -15.64 -4.72
CA LEU A 79 -4.70 -15.54 -5.55
C LEU A 79 -4.47 -14.84 -6.90
N GLY A 80 -3.30 -14.24 -7.11
CA GLY A 80 -2.93 -13.55 -8.34
C GLY A 80 -3.19 -12.04 -8.32
N SER A 81 -2.66 -11.35 -9.33
CA SER A 81 -2.74 -9.88 -9.44
C SER A 81 -4.15 -9.34 -9.59
N GLU A 82 -5.08 -10.16 -10.10
CA GLU A 82 -6.48 -9.75 -10.29
C GLU A 82 -7.17 -9.36 -8.98
N GLU A 83 -6.75 -9.91 -7.83
CA GLU A 83 -7.32 -9.53 -6.53
C GLU A 83 -7.21 -8.03 -6.27
N PHE A 84 -6.09 -7.40 -6.67
CA PHE A 84 -5.87 -5.98 -6.48
C PHE A 84 -6.82 -5.11 -7.33
N TYR A 85 -7.24 -5.60 -8.49
CA TYR A 85 -8.04 -4.82 -9.45
C TYR A 85 -9.52 -5.16 -9.45
N THR A 86 -9.89 -6.41 -9.21
CA THR A 86 -11.24 -6.93 -9.45
C THR A 86 -11.76 -7.85 -8.35
N GLY A 87 -10.89 -8.29 -7.44
CA GLY A 87 -11.24 -9.23 -6.37
C GLY A 87 -11.76 -8.58 -5.09
N ASN A 88 -11.51 -9.23 -3.96
CA ASN A 88 -11.93 -8.71 -2.65
C ASN A 88 -10.98 -7.62 -2.15
N LEU A 89 -9.69 -7.76 -2.44
CA LEU A 89 -8.70 -6.74 -2.10
C LEU A 89 -9.01 -5.40 -2.77
N SER A 90 -9.54 -5.41 -4.00
CA SER A 90 -9.95 -4.18 -4.69
C SER A 90 -11.08 -3.44 -3.98
N GLN A 91 -12.07 -4.17 -3.47
CA GLN A 91 -13.21 -3.59 -2.75
C GLN A 91 -12.76 -2.91 -1.45
N LEU A 92 -11.77 -3.47 -0.75
CA LEU A 92 -11.22 -2.90 0.48
C LEU A 92 -10.56 -1.55 0.22
N TRP A 93 -9.56 -1.48 -0.67
CA TRP A 93 -8.86 -0.21 -0.87
C TRP A 93 -9.73 0.83 -1.58
N LEU A 94 -10.68 0.42 -2.44
CA LEU A 94 -11.66 1.34 -3.02
C LEU A 94 -12.55 1.99 -1.95
N ALA A 95 -13.00 1.23 -0.96
CA ALA A 95 -13.76 1.77 0.16
C ALA A 95 -12.91 2.78 0.96
N ASP A 96 -11.64 2.43 1.24
CA ASP A 96 -10.73 3.29 2.01
C ASP A 96 -10.46 4.64 1.34
N ILE A 97 -10.24 4.66 0.02
CA ILE A 97 -9.98 5.92 -0.69
C ILE A 97 -11.25 6.74 -0.93
N ARG A 98 -12.41 6.09 -1.08
CA ARG A 98 -13.71 6.77 -1.20
C ARG A 98 -14.06 7.48 0.10
N ALA A 99 -13.78 6.85 1.24
CA ALA A 99 -13.93 7.49 2.56
C ALA A 99 -13.07 8.75 2.70
N GLN A 100 -11.99 8.86 1.92
CA GLN A 100 -11.10 10.03 1.85
C GLN A 100 -11.46 11.01 0.71
N GLY A 101 -12.61 10.83 0.06
CA GLY A 101 -13.10 11.73 -1.00
C GLY A 101 -12.53 11.44 -2.40
N SER A 102 -11.90 10.28 -2.61
CA SER A 102 -11.44 9.89 -3.94
C SER A 102 -12.61 9.66 -4.90
N ILE A 103 -12.42 10.12 -6.15
CA ILE A 103 -13.33 9.93 -7.27
C ILE A 103 -13.10 8.60 -8.02
N ILE A 104 -12.09 7.82 -7.63
CA ILE A 104 -11.80 6.52 -8.25
C ILE A 104 -12.91 5.53 -7.92
N ASN A 105 -13.41 4.84 -8.94
CA ASN A 105 -14.54 3.92 -8.82
C ASN A 105 -14.29 2.60 -9.56
N GLU A 106 -15.02 1.57 -9.16
CA GLU A 106 -15.19 0.36 -9.95
C GLU A 106 -16.13 0.69 -11.14
N THR A 107 -15.63 0.66 -12.37
CA THR A 107 -16.47 0.84 -13.56
C THR A 107 -16.64 -0.51 -14.26
N VAL A 108 -17.89 -0.93 -14.48
CA VAL A 108 -18.20 -2.14 -15.28
C VAL A 108 -18.49 -1.71 -16.72
N ARG A 109 -17.57 -2.04 -17.64
CA ARG A 109 -17.79 -2.83 -18.87
C ARG A 109 -16.70 -2.54 -19.91
N ASN A 110 -15.89 -3.54 -20.22
CA ASN A 110 -15.57 -3.81 -21.63
C ASN A 110 -16.60 -4.83 -22.16
N GLY A 111 -16.71 -4.96 -23.49
CA GLY A 111 -17.71 -5.79 -24.19
C GLY A 111 -17.75 -7.29 -23.84
N ASN A 112 -16.92 -7.72 -22.88
CA ASN A 112 -16.72 -9.10 -22.45
C ASN A 112 -17.20 -9.34 -21.00
N GLY A 113 -17.63 -8.30 -20.27
CA GLY A 113 -18.24 -8.42 -18.93
C GLY A 113 -17.29 -8.38 -17.73
N ASN A 114 -15.99 -8.11 -17.92
CA ASN A 114 -15.03 -8.05 -16.81
C ASN A 114 -15.00 -6.65 -16.16
N ARG A 115 -14.89 -6.63 -14.83
CA ARG A 115 -14.79 -5.42 -13.99
C ARG A 115 -13.35 -4.88 -14.08
N LYS A 116 -13.14 -3.56 -14.09
CA LYS A 116 -11.79 -2.97 -14.05
C LYS A 116 -11.84 -1.66 -13.27
N VAL A 117 -10.81 -1.43 -12.44
CA VAL A 117 -10.57 -0.16 -11.77
C VAL A 117 -10.07 0.88 -12.78
N THR A 118 -10.72 2.03 -12.83
CA THR A 118 -10.30 3.18 -13.67
C THR A 118 -10.54 4.49 -12.91
N ALA A 119 -9.73 5.52 -13.19
CA ALA A 119 -10.06 6.89 -12.80
C ALA A 119 -11.20 7.43 -13.71
N PRO A 120 -12.02 8.39 -13.26
CA PRO A 120 -12.97 9.05 -14.15
C PRO A 120 -12.24 9.81 -15.26
N GLU A 121 -12.88 9.94 -16.43
CA GLU A 121 -12.42 10.89 -17.44
C GLU A 121 -12.51 12.30 -16.85
N PHE A 122 -11.37 12.99 -16.80
CA PHE A 122 -11.28 14.36 -16.29
C PHE A 122 -11.81 15.31 -17.37
N ASN A 123 -13.13 15.55 -17.36
CA ASN A 123 -13.70 16.66 -18.12
C ASN A 123 -13.42 17.94 -17.34
N GLY A 124 -12.35 18.63 -17.73
CA GLY A 124 -12.02 19.93 -17.16
C GLY A 124 -13.06 20.96 -17.61
N ASP A 125 -13.81 21.47 -16.63
CA ASP A 125 -14.54 22.74 -16.73
C ASP A 125 -13.67 23.88 -16.18
#